data_AF-A0A8B5XFR6-F1
#
_entry.id   AF-A0A8B5XFR6-F1
#
_cell.length_a   1.000
_cell.length_b   1.000
_cell.length_c   1.000
_cell.angle_alpha   90.00
_cell.angle_beta   90.00
_cell.angle_gamma   90.00
#
_symmetry.space_group_name_H-M   'P 1'
#
loop_
_entity.id
_entity.type
_entity.pdbx_description
1 polymer ?
#
loop_
_entity_poly.entity_id
_entity_poly.type
_entity_poly.pdbx_seq_one_letter_code
_entity_poly.pdbx_strand_id
1 'polypeptide(L)' 'MAEQYFDHVDQQYPYALIGPLREQVRVLEDRAHHYVHHVRMDDDDRATMEKVHALLEATRAELERLREASGKPTE' A
#
# COMPACT_ATOMS: atom_id res chain seq x y z
N MET A 1 25.47 36.38 2.08
CA MET A 1 24.69 35.74 3.14
C MET A 1 23.46 35.11 2.49
N ALA A 2 23.61 33.91 1.94
CA ALA A 2 22.49 33.10 1.46
C ALA A 2 22.45 31.88 2.38
N GLU A 3 21.83 32.08 3.53
CA GLU A 3 21.58 31.04 4.52
C GLU A 3 20.43 30.14 4.03
N GLN A 4 20.77 28.87 3.85
CA GLN A 4 20.03 27.70 4.34
C GLN A 4 18.53 27.64 4.07
N TYR A 5 18.14 26.78 3.12
CA TYR A 5 17.06 25.80 3.30
C TYR A 5 17.38 24.55 2.47
N PHE A 6 18.50 23.89 2.80
CA PHE A 6 18.56 22.43 2.63
C PHE A 6 17.87 21.85 3.86
N ASP A 7 16.54 21.87 3.88
CA ASP A 7 15.80 21.11 4.90
C ASP A 7 16.18 19.64 4.70
N HIS A 8 16.78 19.10 5.75
CA HIS A 8 17.45 17.83 5.76
C HIS A 8 16.54 16.70 5.31
N VAL A 9 17.06 15.86 4.40
CA VAL A 9 16.50 14.56 4.01
C VAL A 9 16.52 13.55 5.18
N ASP A 10 16.76 14.00 6.41
CA ASP A 10 16.89 13.19 7.62
C ASP A 10 15.58 13.13 8.43
N GLN A 11 14.54 13.89 8.05
CA GLN A 11 13.23 13.87 8.70
C GLN A 11 12.11 13.66 7.67
N GLN A 12 11.95 12.42 7.22
CA GLN A 12 10.74 12.02 6.50
C GLN A 12 9.70 11.51 7.49
N TYR A 13 8.53 12.14 7.48
CA TYR A 13 7.41 11.63 8.25
C TYR A 13 6.88 10.32 7.65
N PRO A 14 6.44 9.35 8.46
CA PRO A 14 5.96 8.05 7.98
C PRO A 14 4.86 8.14 6.92
N TYR A 15 3.99 9.16 6.96
CA TYR A 15 2.92 9.34 5.97
C TYR A 15 3.45 9.51 4.53
N ALA A 16 4.67 10.03 4.37
CA ALA A 16 5.29 10.22 3.06
C ALA A 16 5.55 8.89 2.33
N LEU A 17 5.69 7.79 3.08
CA LEU A 17 5.81 6.44 2.53
C LEU A 17 4.49 5.66 2.58
N ILE A 18 3.71 5.81 3.67
CA ILE A 18 2.45 5.08 3.86
C ILE A 18 1.44 5.43 2.75
N GLY A 19 1.33 6.70 2.35
CA GLY A 19 0.42 7.12 1.28
C GLY A 19 0.71 6.40 -0.05
N PRO A 20 1.94 6.51 -0.60
CA PRO A 20 2.32 5.80 -1.82
C PRO A 20 2.18 4.27 -1.72
N LEU A 21 2.51 3.66 -0.57
CA LEU A 21 2.35 2.23 -0.36
C LEU A 21 0.87 1.80 -0.44
N ARG A 22 -0.06 2.58 0.13
CA ARG A 22 -1.50 2.29 0.07
C ARG A 22 -2.00 2.25 -1.38
N GLU A 23 -1.59 3.22 -2.19
CA GLU A 23 -2.00 3.26 -3.60
C GLU A 23 -1.42 2.08 -4.39
N GLN A 24 -0.16 1.71 -4.15
CA GLN A 24 0.43 0.54 -4.80
C GLN A 24 -0.26 -0.76 -4.39
N VAL A 25 -0.58 -0.93 -3.09
CA VAL A 25 -1.33 -2.09 -2.61
C VAL A 25 -2.70 -2.15 -3.26
N ARG A 26 -3.43 -1.04 -3.37
CA ARG A 26 -4.72 -0.98 -4.05
C ARG A 26 -4.64 -1.43 -5.51
N VAL A 27 -3.64 -0.97 -6.26
CA VAL A 27 -3.42 -1.41 -7.65
C VAL A 27 -3.16 -2.93 -7.72
N LEU A 28 -2.43 -3.47 -6.75
CA LEU A 28 -2.17 -4.91 -6.67
C LEU A 28 -3.41 -5.70 -6.26
N GLU A 29 -4.25 -5.17 -5.36
CA GLU A 29 -5.54 -5.78 -4.97
C GLU A 29 -6.45 -5.91 -6.19
N ASP A 30 -6.62 -4.84 -6.96
CA ASP A 30 -7.44 -4.84 -8.18
C ASP A 30 -6.95 -5.88 -9.20
N ARG A 31 -5.63 -5.99 -9.35
CA ARG A 31 -5.01 -7.01 -10.20
C ARG A 31 -5.26 -8.42 -9.66
N ALA A 32 -5.03 -8.66 -8.37
CA ALA A 32 -5.24 -9.97 -7.76
C ALA A 32 -6.71 -10.41 -7.88
N HIS A 33 -7.65 -9.49 -7.64
CA HIS A 33 -9.07 -9.70 -7.87
C HIS A 33 -9.36 -10.07 -9.34
N HIS A 34 -8.77 -9.35 -10.29
CA HIS A 34 -8.92 -9.69 -11.71
C HIS A 34 -8.43 -11.10 -12.04
N TYR A 35 -7.28 -11.50 -11.50
CA TYR A 35 -6.76 -12.86 -11.68
C TYR A 35 -7.72 -13.91 -11.11
N VAL A 36 -8.17 -13.74 -9.87
CA VAL A 36 -9.10 -14.68 -9.22
C VAL A 36 -10.42 -14.82 -10.00
N HIS A 37 -11.00 -13.72 -10.48
CA HIS A 37 -12.36 -13.73 -11.03
C HIS A 37 -12.44 -13.85 -12.56
N HIS A 38 -11.41 -13.45 -13.30
CA HIS A 38 -11.51 -13.30 -14.76
C HIS A 38 -10.46 -14.10 -15.53
N VAL A 39 -9.39 -14.55 -14.88
CA VAL A 39 -8.35 -15.33 -15.54
C VAL A 39 -8.62 -16.82 -15.37
N ARG A 40 -8.48 -17.57 -16.47
CA ARG A 40 -8.49 -19.04 -16.43
C ARG A 40 -7.13 -19.51 -15.93
N MET A 41 -7.16 -20.31 -14.88
CA MET A 41 -6.01 -20.89 -14.19
C MET A 41 -6.47 -22.21 -13.56
N ASP A 42 -5.53 -23.10 -13.28
CA ASP A 42 -5.82 -24.32 -12.53
C ASP A 42 -6.13 -24.01 -11.06
N ASP A 43 -6.50 -25.06 -10.31
CA ASP A 43 -6.96 -24.92 -8.93
C ASP A 43 -5.82 -24.50 -7.98
N ASP A 44 -4.59 -24.94 -8.24
CA ASP A 44 -3.42 -24.62 -7.40
C ASP A 44 -2.99 -23.14 -7.59
N ASP A 45 -2.98 -22.67 -8.84
CA ASP A 45 -2.74 -21.27 -9.20
C ASP A 45 -3.85 -20.36 -8.64
N ARG A 46 -5.12 -20.79 -8.73
CA ARG A 46 -6.27 -20.06 -8.16
C ARG A 46 -6.14 -19.90 -6.65
N ALA A 47 -5.87 -21.01 -5.94
CA ALA A 47 -5.67 -20.98 -4.50
C ALA A 47 -4.48 -20.09 -4.10
N THR A 48 -3.44 -20.03 -4.93
CA THR A 48 -2.31 -19.12 -4.72
C THR A 48 -2.75 -17.66 -4.88
N MET A 49 -3.50 -17.33 -5.92
CA MET A 49 -3.99 -15.96 -6.15
C MET A 49 -4.99 -15.49 -5.08
N GLU A 50 -5.82 -16.39 -4.56
CA GLU A 50 -6.72 -16.09 -3.43
C GLU A 50 -5.92 -15.72 -2.16
N LYS A 51 -4.84 -16.45 -1.86
CA LYS A 51 -3.94 -16.12 -0.75
C LYS A 51 -3.24 -14.78 -0.96
N VAL A 52 -2.81 -14.49 -2.19
CA VAL A 52 -2.21 -13.20 -2.55
C VAL A 52 -3.23 -12.07 -2.34
N HIS A 53 -4.47 -12.25 -2.79
CA HIS A 53 -5.52 -11.25 -2.60
C HIS A 53 -5.78 -10.97 -1.10
N ALA A 54 -5.96 -12.03 -0.30
CA ALA A 54 -6.15 -11.90 1.15
C ALA A 54 -4.96 -11.21 1.86
N LEU A 55 -3.73 -11.50 1.44
CA LEU A 55 -2.54 -10.83 1.97
C LEU A 55 -2.54 -9.33 1.66
N LEU A 56 -2.94 -8.95 0.45
CA LEU A 56 -3.03 -7.54 0.05
C LEU A 56 -4.11 -6.80 0.85
N GLU A 57 -5.29 -7.41 1.04
CA GLU A 57 -6.35 -6.85 1.88
C GLU A 57 -5.89 -6.61 3.32
N ALA A 58 -5.20 -7.59 3.92
CA ALA A 58 -4.62 -7.45 5.26
C ALA A 58 -3.57 -6.34 5.31
N THR A 59 -2.73 -6.23 4.27
CA THR A 59 -1.71 -5.19 4.16
C THR A 59 -2.34 -3.80 4.05
N ARG A 60 -3.39 -3.64 3.23
CA ARG A 60 -4.13 -2.38 3.13
C ARG A 60 -4.73 -1.96 4.47
N ALA A 61 -5.35 -2.91 5.18
CA ALA A 61 -5.92 -2.65 6.50
C ALA A 61 -4.83 -2.19 7.50
N GLU A 62 -3.65 -2.81 7.48
CA GLU A 62 -2.52 -2.38 8.31
C GLU A 62 -2.03 -0.98 7.94
N LEU A 63 -1.86 -0.69 6.65
CA LEU A 63 -1.43 0.63 6.20
C LEU A 63 -2.45 1.73 6.56
N GLU A 64 -3.75 1.42 6.59
CA GLU A 64 -4.77 2.36 7.08
C GLU A 64 -4.60 2.66 8.57
N ARG A 65 -4.43 1.61 9.39
CA ARG A 65 -4.19 1.75 10.84
C ARG A 65 -2.92 2.56 11.11
N LEU A 66 -1.84 2.30 10.37
CA LEU A 66 -0.59 3.05 10.49
C LEU A 66 -0.75 4.50 10.06
N ARG A 67 -1.58 4.79 9.03
CA ARG A 67 -1.90 6.16 8.63
C ARG A 67 -2.61 6.90 9.76
N GLU A 68 -3.66 6.31 10.32
CA GLU A 68 -4.42 6.87 11.45
C GLU A 68 -3.52 7.13 12.67
N ALA A 69 -2.65 6.17 13.00
CA ALA A 69 -1.69 6.30 14.09
C ALA A 69 -0.60 7.35 13.84
N SER A 70 -0.23 7.58 12.57
CA SER A 70 0.82 8.55 12.19
C SER A 70 0.38 10.03 12.25
N GLY A 71 -0.90 10.29 12.53
CA GLY A 71 -1.35 11.58 13.08
C GLY A 71 -1.19 12.82 12.19
N LYS A 72 -1.48 12.75 10.88
CA LYS A 72 -1.72 13.96 10.07
C LYS A 72 -3.21 14.18 9.79
N PRO A 73 -3.74 15.40 9.97
CA PRO A 73 -5.08 15.77 9.51
C PRO A 73 -5.14 15.70 7.98
N THR A 74 -6.27 15.24 7.47
CA THR A 74 -6.67 15.37 6.07
C THR A 74 -6.66 16.86 5.71
N GLU A 75 -5.76 17.28 4.80
CA GLU A 75 -5.93 18.53 4.04
C GLU A 75 -6.92 18.33 2.90
#